data_AF-A0AAV0T4R4-F1
#
_entry.id   AF-A0AAV0T4R4-F1
#
_cell.length_a   1.000
_cell.length_b   1.000
_cell.length_c   1.000
_cell.angle_alpha   90.00
_cell.angle_beta   90.00
_cell.angle_gamma   90.00
#
_symmetry.space_group_name_H-M   'P 1'
#
loop_
_entity.id
_entity.type
_entity.pdbx_description
1 polymer ?
#
loop_
_entity_poly.entity_id
_entity_poly.type
_entity_poly.pdbx_seq_one_letter_code
_entity_poly.pdbx_strand_id
1 'polypeptide(L)'
;MLVIRRATAAAPKRVFVLPMGQIMGFSNIRDKEQAAEAVYFNKEDEKSLRKLLQKMKGQTDVVDKTGFKDHVDHDKKGLKKIAGLNLSEEQIEALLKWKHQQ
;
A
#
# COMPACT_ATOMS: atom_id res chain seq x y z
N MET A 1 -47.50 -38.54 -38.45
CA MET A 1 -46.51 -37.48 -38.77
C MET A 1 -47.14 -36.14 -38.42
N LEU A 2 -46.56 -35.36 -37.50
CA LEU A 2 -47.03 -34.00 -37.17
C LEU A 2 -45.88 -33.02 -37.42
N VAL A 3 -46.07 -32.13 -38.40
CA VAL A 3 -45.09 -31.13 -38.82
C VAL A 3 -45.29 -29.86 -37.98
N ILE A 4 -44.33 -29.55 -37.12
CA ILE A 4 -44.31 -28.30 -36.35
C ILE A 4 -43.70 -27.21 -37.23
N ARG A 5 -44.52 -26.28 -37.71
CA ARG A 5 -44.05 -25.06 -38.38
C ARG A 5 -43.65 -24.03 -37.33
N ARG A 6 -42.36 -23.73 -37.21
CA ARG A 6 -41.84 -22.61 -36.42
C ARG A 6 -41.91 -21.34 -37.26
N ALA A 7 -42.76 -20.38 -36.86
CA ALA A 7 -42.75 -19.03 -37.40
C ALA A 7 -41.75 -18.17 -36.63
N THR A 8 -40.75 -17.61 -37.32
CA THR A 8 -39.82 -16.62 -36.76
C THR A 8 -40.38 -15.22 -36.99
N ALA A 9 -40.88 -14.57 -35.94
CA ALA A 9 -41.26 -13.16 -36.00
C ALA A 9 -39.99 -12.29 -35.97
N ALA A 10 -39.77 -11.48 -37.01
CA ALA A 10 -38.70 -10.50 -37.04
C ALA A 10 -39.10 -9.27 -36.21
N ALA A 11 -38.37 -9.01 -35.12
CA ALA A 11 -38.57 -7.82 -34.29
C ALA A 11 -37.92 -6.58 -34.92
N PRO A 12 -38.59 -5.41 -34.95
CA PRO A 12 -38.01 -4.18 -35.50
C PRO A 12 -36.94 -3.63 -34.56
N LYS A 13 -35.71 -3.47 -35.07
CA LYS A 13 -34.61 -2.78 -34.38
C LYS A 13 -34.92 -1.29 -34.27
N ARG A 14 -35.39 -0.84 -33.10
CA ARG A 14 -35.39 0.58 -32.76
C ARG A 14 -33.95 1.00 -32.48
N VAL A 15 -33.38 1.84 -33.34
CA VAL A 15 -32.09 2.50 -33.10
C VAL A 15 -32.36 3.71 -32.23
N PHE A 16 -31.92 3.63 -30.98
CA PHE A 16 -31.94 4.75 -30.04
C PHE A 16 -30.69 5.59 -30.30
N VAL A 17 -30.85 6.76 -30.93
CA VAL A 17 -29.75 7.72 -31.08
C VAL A 17 -29.66 8.51 -29.78
N LEU A 18 -28.66 8.19 -28.95
CA LEU A 18 -28.33 9.00 -27.77
C LEU A 18 -27.65 10.31 -28.22
N PRO A 19 -27.96 11.45 -27.60
CA PRO A 19 -27.35 12.73 -27.97
C PRO A 19 -25.86 12.72 -27.59
N MET A 20 -25.01 12.81 -28.60
CA MET A 20 -23.54 12.81 -28.49
C MET A 20 -22.97 14.15 -27.97
N GLY A 21 -23.71 14.84 -27.09
CA GLY A 21 -23.46 16.25 -26.75
C GLY A 21 -23.01 16.53 -25.30
N GLN A 22 -22.98 15.54 -24.41
CA GLN A 22 -22.73 15.78 -22.98
C GLN A 22 -21.46 15.13 -22.41
N ILE A 23 -20.65 14.45 -23.24
CA ILE A 23 -19.53 13.63 -22.75
C ILE A 23 -18.29 14.47 -22.38
N MET A 24 -18.15 15.69 -22.93
CA MET A 24 -16.94 16.52 -22.80
C MET A 24 -16.80 17.24 -21.44
N GLY A 25 -17.87 17.38 -20.65
CA GLY A 25 -17.83 18.03 -19.33
C GLY A 25 -17.54 17.06 -18.17
N PHE A 26 -17.94 15.80 -18.32
CA PHE A 26 -17.78 14.77 -17.27
C PHE A 26 -16.41 14.08 -17.29
N SER A 27 -15.67 14.10 -18.41
CA SER A 27 -14.30 13.57 -18.47
C SER A 27 -13.36 14.32 -17.53
N ASN A 28 -13.38 15.66 -17.57
CA ASN A 28 -12.52 16.50 -16.73
C ASN A 28 -12.81 16.36 -15.21
N ILE A 29 -14.04 16.00 -14.85
CA ILE A 29 -14.41 15.74 -13.44
C ILE A 29 -13.93 14.36 -13.03
N ARG A 30 -14.20 13.34 -13.85
CA ARG A 30 -13.75 11.97 -13.63
C ARG A 30 -12.22 11.85 -13.55
N ASP A 31 -11.49 12.59 -14.37
CA ASP A 31 -10.03 12.59 -14.35
C ASP A 31 -9.49 13.23 -13.06
N LYS A 32 -10.16 14.28 -12.55
CA LYS A 32 -9.82 14.90 -11.26
C LYS A 32 -10.15 14.00 -10.08
N GLU A 33 -11.29 13.32 -10.12
CA GLU A 33 -11.68 12.34 -9.11
C GLU A 33 -10.68 11.18 -9.08
N GLN A 34 -10.31 10.63 -10.23
CA GLN A 34 -9.32 9.55 -10.35
C GLN A 34 -7.94 9.99 -9.84
N ALA A 35 -7.52 11.22 -10.13
CA ALA A 35 -6.27 11.76 -9.59
C ALA A 35 -6.33 11.93 -8.06
N ALA A 36 -7.46 12.39 -7.51
CA ALA A 36 -7.65 12.52 -6.07
C ALA A 36 -7.67 11.15 -5.37
N GLU A 37 -8.36 10.17 -5.95
CA GLU A 37 -8.37 8.78 -5.48
C GLU A 37 -6.96 8.18 -5.48
N ALA A 38 -6.20 8.36 -6.57
CA ALA A 38 -4.84 7.83 -6.66
C ALA A 38 -3.92 8.39 -5.55
N VAL A 39 -4.02 9.69 -5.27
CA VAL A 39 -3.24 10.33 -4.19
C VAL A 39 -3.69 9.83 -2.81
N TYR A 40 -4.99 9.65 -2.62
CA TYR A 40 -5.54 9.15 -1.37
C TYR A 40 -5.11 7.70 -1.10
N PHE A 41 -5.33 6.80 -2.07
CA PHE A 41 -4.97 5.39 -1.94
C PHE A 41 -3.47 5.20 -1.81
N ASN A 42 -2.64 5.97 -2.52
CA ASN A 42 -1.20 5.89 -2.33
C ASN A 42 -0.79 6.21 -0.89
N LYS A 43 -1.41 7.21 -0.25
CA LYS A 43 -1.15 7.53 1.16
C LYS A 43 -1.66 6.45 2.11
N GLU A 44 -2.84 5.89 1.85
CA GLU A 44 -3.40 4.82 2.69
C GLU A 44 -2.64 3.49 2.54
N ASP A 45 -2.17 3.19 1.34
CA ASP A 45 -1.31 2.04 1.05
C ASP A 45 0.05 2.21 1.73
N GLU A 46 0.65 3.42 1.68
CA GLU A 46 1.87 3.70 2.42
C GLU A 46 1.69 3.47 3.93
N LYS A 47 0.58 3.96 4.51
CA LYS A 47 0.26 3.72 5.93
C LYS A 47 0.08 2.22 6.21
N SER A 48 -0.58 1.51 5.32
CA SER A 48 -0.84 0.06 5.46
C SER A 48 0.45 -0.75 5.35
N LEU A 49 1.32 -0.42 4.41
CA LEU A 49 2.65 -1.00 4.25
C LEU A 49 3.53 -0.72 5.46
N ARG A 50 3.52 0.50 6.01
CA ARG A 50 4.24 0.82 7.25
C ARG A 50 3.79 -0.07 8.41
N LYS A 51 2.47 -0.27 8.59
CA LYS A 51 1.92 -1.17 9.60
C LYS A 51 2.32 -2.62 9.36
N LEU A 52 2.31 -3.08 8.11
CA LEU A 52 2.72 -4.43 7.75
C LEU A 52 4.20 -4.67 8.08
N LEU A 53 5.07 -3.74 7.71
CA LEU A 53 6.50 -3.81 8.00
C LEU A 53 6.76 -3.81 9.51
N GLN A 54 6.02 -3.02 10.30
CA GLN A 54 6.14 -3.02 11.76
C GLN A 54 5.76 -4.39 12.36
N LYS A 55 4.68 -5.02 11.86
CA LYS A 55 4.30 -6.37 12.28
C LYS A 55 5.34 -7.42 11.87
N MET A 56 5.88 -7.31 10.65
CA MET A 56 6.88 -8.24 10.14
C MET A 56 8.20 -8.14 10.91
N LYS A 57 8.61 -6.91 11.29
CA LYS A 57 9.74 -6.68 12.19
C LYS A 57 9.53 -7.41 13.52
N GLY A 58 8.38 -7.21 14.17
CA GLY A 58 8.07 -7.87 15.44
C GLY A 58 8.04 -9.41 15.35
N GLN A 59 7.64 -9.98 14.22
CA GLN A 59 7.72 -11.44 14.00
C GLN A 59 9.16 -11.90 13.76
N THR A 60 9.93 -11.16 12.96
CA THR A 60 11.31 -11.50 12.61
C THR A 60 12.21 -11.43 13.83
N ASP A 61 12.04 -10.42 14.69
CA ASP A 61 12.82 -10.27 15.93
C ASP A 61 12.61 -11.45 16.90
N VAL A 62 11.44 -12.09 16.87
CA VAL A 62 11.11 -13.26 17.71
C VAL A 62 11.66 -14.56 17.12
N VAL A 63 11.58 -14.73 15.80
CA VAL A 63 11.95 -15.96 15.09
C VAL A 63 13.45 -16.00 14.81
N ASP A 64 14.06 -14.90 14.39
CA ASP A 64 15.47 -14.77 14.06
C ASP A 64 16.26 -14.05 15.16
N LYS A 65 16.53 -14.78 16.24
CA LYS A 65 17.33 -14.28 17.36
C LYS A 65 18.78 -13.99 16.99
N THR A 66 19.29 -14.62 15.93
CA THR A 66 20.65 -14.42 15.42
C THR A 66 20.77 -13.11 14.68
N GLY A 67 19.90 -12.85 13.71
CA GLY A 67 19.84 -11.58 12.99
C GLY A 67 19.57 -10.39 13.91
N PHE A 68 18.72 -10.57 14.93
CA PHE A 68 18.49 -9.53 15.94
C PHE A 68 19.78 -9.13 16.67
N LYS A 69 20.63 -10.09 17.07
CA LYS A 69 21.92 -9.80 17.71
C LYS A 69 22.87 -9.06 16.77
N ASP A 70 22.93 -9.49 15.50
CA ASP A 70 23.78 -8.85 14.50
C ASP A 70 23.37 -7.40 14.25
N HIS A 71 22.06 -7.10 14.25
CA HIS A 71 21.55 -5.74 14.14
C HIS A 71 21.91 -4.87 15.36
N VAL A 72 21.77 -5.39 16.58
CA VAL A 72 22.16 -4.69 17.81
C VAL A 72 23.67 -4.41 17.84
N ASP A 73 24.49 -5.38 17.44
CA ASP A 73 25.94 -5.23 17.37
C ASP A 73 26.39 -4.23 16.31
N HIS A 74 25.72 -4.24 15.15
CA HIS A 74 25.93 -3.24 14.11
C HIS A 74 25.60 -1.82 14.61
N ASP A 75 24.46 -1.65 15.28
CA ASP A 75 24.06 -0.37 15.86
C ASP A 75 25.03 0.11 16.94
N LYS A 76 25.49 -0.80 17.82
CA LYS A 76 26.48 -0.50 18.86
C LYS A 76 27.82 -0.06 18.26
N LYS A 77 28.26 -0.69 17.17
CA LYS A 77 29.46 -0.27 16.42
C LYS A 77 29.26 1.09 15.74
N GLY A 78 28.08 1.35 15.20
CA GLY A 78 27.71 2.63 14.60
C GLY A 78 27.81 3.78 15.62
N LEU A 79 27.22 3.60 16.80
CA LEU A 79 27.26 4.59 17.88
C LEU A 79 28.70 4.91 18.34
N LYS A 80 29.57 3.89 18.41
CA LYS A 80 30.99 4.07 18.76
C LYS A 80 31.82 4.79 17.69
N LYS A 81 31.36 4.78 16.43
CA LYS A 81 32.07 5.40 15.29
C LYS A 81 31.80 6.90 15.15
N ILE A 82 30.79 7.42 15.83
CA ILE A 82 30.42 8.85 15.76
C ILE A 82 31.48 9.66 16.53
N ALA A 83 32.32 10.39 15.79
CA ALA A 83 33.35 11.24 16.37
C ALA A 83 32.72 12.36 17.21
N GLY A 84 33.23 12.55 18.44
CA GLY A 84 32.74 13.58 19.38
C GLY A 84 31.59 13.14 20.28
N LEU A 85 31.08 11.91 20.13
CA LEU A 85 30.01 11.37 20.97
C LEU A 85 30.59 10.37 21.99
N ASN A 86 30.89 10.85 23.20
CA ASN A 86 31.30 10.00 24.31
C ASN A 86 30.06 9.55 25.09
N LEU A 87 29.45 8.44 24.68
CA LEU A 87 28.33 7.82 25.41
C LEU A 87 28.85 6.80 26.43
N SER A 88 28.27 6.79 27.63
CA SER A 88 28.45 5.67 28.55
C SER A 88 27.76 4.41 28.02
N GLU A 89 28.16 3.23 28.48
CA GLU A 89 27.53 1.95 28.12
C GLU A 89 26.02 1.98 28.41
N GLU A 90 25.63 2.57 29.54
CA GLU A 90 24.22 2.75 29.96
C GLU A 90 23.43 3.63 28.98
N GLN A 91 24.04 4.70 28.46
CA GLN A 91 23.41 5.57 27.48
C GLN A 91 23.23 4.88 26.12
N ILE A 92 24.21 4.07 25.72
CA ILE A 92 24.13 3.26 24.50
C ILE A 92 22.98 2.24 24.63
N GLU A 93 22.88 1.56 25.77
CA GLU A 93 21.79 0.61 26.03
C GLU A 93 20.43 1.29 26.07
N ALA A 94 20.32 2.48 26.68
CA ALA A 94 19.08 3.26 26.69
C ALA A 94 18.64 3.67 25.28
N LEU A 95 19.57 4.11 24.42
CA LEU A 95 19.30 4.47 23.04
C LEU A 95 18.90 3.27 22.18
N LEU A 96 19.59 2.14 22.35
CA LEU A 96 19.22 0.88 21.68
C LEU A 96 17.83 0.43 22.12
N LYS A 97 17.52 0.48 23.41
CA LYS A 97 16.19 0.13 23.93
C LYS A 97 15.10 1.05 23.38
N TRP A 98 15.35 2.36 23.32
CA TRP A 98 14.42 3.33 22.72
C TRP A 98 14.16 3.03 21.23
N LYS A 99 15.20 2.73 20.45
CA LYS A 99 15.07 2.40 19.01
C LYS A 99 14.25 1.12 18.77
N HIS A 100 14.39 0.12 19.64
CA HIS A 100 13.71 -1.17 19.48
C HIS A 100 12.30 -1.20 20.12
N GLN A 101 11.96 -0.26 21.01
CA GLN A 101 10.60 -0.14 21.57
C GLN A 101 9.60 0.57 20.65
N GLN A 102 10.06 1.26 19.60
CA GLN A 102 9.23 1.88 18.55
C GLN A 102 8.96 0.90 17.39
#